data_AF-A0A016SQB7-F1
#
_entry.id   AF-A0A016SQB7-F1
#
_cell.length_a   1.000
_cell.length_b   1.000
_cell.length_c   1.000
_cell.angle_alpha   90.00
_cell.angle_beta   90.00
_cell.angle_gamma   90.00
#
_symmetry.space_group_name_H-M   'P 1'
#
loop_
_entity.id
_entity.type
_entity.pdbx_description
1 polymer ?
#
loop_
_entity_poly.entity_id
_entity_poly.type
_entity_poly.pdbx_seq_one_letter_code
_entity_poly.pdbx_strand_id
1 'polypeptide(L)'
;MLCRPRDVFVFHSDNLNTLSAVIYSAMTRYGIIKDAFAAAEVNLLDYEILFKLLEYLPKEKESSVWEAVRGGLETIVDHFVDELDRKWAKQFMSKIMESKKAGSDSIYVVPNITEEISEEWSRRKHPKRSKEYTTSELSSDTFFERSFLETLCKFGSKRCSSTFQSVFEKQVHGRCGLGEKASQCVR
;
A
#
# COMPACT_ATOMS: atom_id res chain seq x y z
N MET A 1 -23.31 27.20 -18.46
CA MET A 1 -22.07 26.53 -18.90
C MET A 1 -21.77 25.44 -17.91
N LEU A 2 -21.79 24.17 -18.32
CA LEU A 2 -21.33 23.06 -17.48
C LEU A 2 -19.87 22.79 -17.88
N CYS A 3 -18.94 22.90 -16.92
CA CYS A 3 -17.56 22.47 -17.14
C CYS A 3 -17.54 20.98 -17.46
N ARG A 4 -16.75 20.56 -18.46
CA ARG A 4 -16.58 19.13 -18.73
C ARG A 4 -15.75 18.51 -17.61
N PRO A 5 -15.99 17.24 -17.22
CA PRO A 5 -15.19 16.56 -16.20
C PRO A 5 -13.68 16.65 -16.47
N ARG A 6 -13.29 16.50 -17.74
CA ARG A 6 -11.92 16.69 -18.22
C ARG A 6 -11.29 18.01 -17.79
N ASP A 7 -11.99 19.13 -18.02
CA ASP A 7 -11.49 20.48 -17.74
C ASP A 7 -11.28 20.69 -16.23
N VAL A 8 -12.15 20.07 -15.42
CA VAL A 8 -12.05 20.10 -13.96
C VAL A 8 -10.80 19.36 -13.50
N PHE A 9 -10.52 18.15 -13.98
CA PHE A 9 -9.35 17.39 -13.53
C PHE A 9 -8.01 17.98 -14.03
N VAL A 10 -7.99 18.60 -15.21
CA VAL A 10 -6.81 19.35 -15.68
C VAL A 10 -6.49 20.52 -14.73
N PHE A 11 -7.51 21.29 -14.35
CA PHE A 11 -7.35 22.37 -13.37
C PHE A 11 -6.81 21.88 -12.02
N HIS A 12 -7.33 20.75 -11.51
CA HIS A 12 -6.85 20.17 -10.25
C HIS A 12 -5.41 19.65 -10.37
N SER A 13 -5.05 19.02 -11.48
CA SER A 13 -3.68 18.57 -11.75
C SER A 13 -2.69 19.74 -11.68
N ASP A 14 -3.00 20.85 -12.33
CA ASP A 14 -2.11 22.02 -12.36
C ASP A 14 -1.97 22.64 -10.95
N ASN A 15 -3.06 22.69 -10.16
CA ASN A 15 -3.03 23.21 -8.79
C ASN A 15 -2.31 22.27 -7.80
N LEU A 16 -2.47 20.95 -7.93
CA LEU A 16 -1.78 19.98 -7.08
C LEU A 16 -0.27 19.98 -7.35
N ASN A 17 0.13 20.12 -8.61
CA ASN A 17 1.53 20.18 -8.99
C ASN A 17 2.23 21.48 -8.58
N THR A 18 1.50 22.59 -8.46
CA THR A 18 2.08 23.91 -8.14
C THR A 18 1.98 24.30 -6.66
N LEU A 19 0.85 24.02 -5.98
CA LEU A 19 0.54 24.57 -4.65
C LEU A 19 -0.27 23.61 -3.73
N SER A 20 -0.16 22.29 -3.95
CA SER A 20 -1.01 21.23 -3.34
C SER A 20 -1.29 21.34 -1.84
N ALA A 21 -0.28 21.60 -1.01
CA ALA A 21 -0.44 21.59 0.45
C ALA A 21 -1.04 22.87 1.03
N VAL A 22 -0.99 23.98 0.28
CA VAL A 22 -1.46 25.30 0.73
C VAL A 22 -2.90 25.56 0.28
N ILE A 23 -3.33 24.99 -0.86
CA ILE A 23 -4.67 25.23 -1.44
C ILE A 23 -5.68 24.16 -1.03
N TYR A 24 -5.29 22.89 -0.99
CA TYR A 24 -6.22 21.78 -0.74
C TYR A 24 -5.88 21.04 0.56
N SER A 25 -6.90 20.82 1.39
CA SER A 25 -6.78 19.94 2.56
C SER A 25 -6.49 18.50 2.13
N ALA A 26 -5.93 17.68 3.03
CA ALA A 26 -5.70 16.26 2.79
C ALA A 26 -6.99 15.54 2.32
N MET A 27 -8.12 15.83 2.96
CA MET A 27 -9.43 15.27 2.59
C MET A 27 -9.88 15.67 1.19
N THR A 28 -9.59 16.91 0.79
CA THR A 28 -9.90 17.38 -0.57
C THR A 28 -9.04 16.65 -1.60
N ARG A 29 -7.73 16.49 -1.35
CA ARG A 29 -6.84 15.74 -2.25
C ARG A 29 -7.23 14.27 -2.36
N TYR A 30 -7.59 13.64 -1.24
CA TYR A 30 -8.17 12.31 -1.18
C TYR A 30 -9.40 12.19 -2.10
N GLY A 31 -10.36 13.12 -1.97
CA GLY A 31 -11.56 13.14 -2.80
C GLY A 31 -11.26 13.29 -4.29
N ILE A 32 -10.41 14.25 -4.65
CA ILE A 32 -9.99 14.49 -6.05
C ILE A 32 -9.40 13.22 -6.68
N ILE A 33 -8.49 12.54 -5.98
CA ILE A 33 -7.88 11.31 -6.49
C ILE A 33 -8.93 10.21 -6.66
N LYS A 34 -9.75 9.99 -5.63
CA LYS A 34 -10.78 8.96 -5.66
C LYS A 34 -11.77 9.17 -6.80
N ASP A 35 -12.21 10.40 -6.98
CA ASP A 35 -13.12 10.79 -8.06
C ASP A 35 -12.46 10.66 -9.43
N ALA A 36 -11.16 10.95 -9.55
CA ALA A 36 -10.42 10.78 -10.79
C ALA A 36 -10.32 9.30 -11.21
N PHE A 37 -10.02 8.40 -10.26
CA PHE A 37 -10.03 6.96 -10.54
C PHE A 37 -11.42 6.46 -10.94
N ALA A 38 -12.46 6.82 -10.19
CA ALA A 38 -13.83 6.42 -10.51
C ALA A 38 -14.29 6.97 -11.86
N ALA A 39 -13.97 8.22 -12.19
CA ALA A 39 -14.29 8.81 -13.49
C ALA A 39 -13.54 8.11 -14.63
N ALA A 40 -12.28 7.71 -14.43
CA ALA A 40 -11.53 6.96 -15.43
C ALA A 40 -12.11 5.57 -15.67
N GLU A 41 -12.56 4.89 -14.62
CA GLU A 41 -13.19 3.57 -14.69
C GLU A 41 -14.46 3.57 -15.55
N VAL A 42 -15.26 4.65 -15.51
CA VAL A 42 -16.47 4.80 -16.33
C VAL A 42 -16.24 5.60 -17.62
N ASN A 43 -14.98 5.72 -18.07
CA ASN A 43 -14.59 6.42 -19.32
C ASN A 43 -15.06 7.89 -19.39
N LEU A 44 -15.19 8.55 -18.24
CA LEU A 44 -15.46 9.99 -18.11
C LEU A 44 -14.18 10.82 -17.97
N LEU A 45 -13.04 10.16 -17.73
CA LEU A 45 -11.71 10.77 -17.65
C LEU A 45 -10.69 9.91 -18.38
N ASP A 46 -9.92 10.50 -19.29
CA ASP A 46 -8.83 9.80 -19.98
C ASP A 46 -7.75 9.40 -18.96
N TYR A 47 -7.26 8.14 -19.03
CA TYR A 47 -6.19 7.65 -18.15
C TYR A 47 -4.91 8.50 -18.26
N GLU A 48 -4.65 9.14 -19.39
CA GLU A 48 -3.54 10.10 -19.54
C GLU A 48 -3.65 11.25 -18.54
N ILE A 49 -4.86 11.75 -18.30
CA ILE A 49 -5.11 12.86 -17.38
C ILE A 49 -5.03 12.38 -15.94
N LEU A 50 -5.54 11.18 -15.66
CA LEU A 50 -5.35 10.53 -14.36
C LEU A 50 -3.86 10.36 -14.05
N PHE A 51 -3.05 9.84 -14.98
CA PHE A 51 -1.62 9.66 -14.72
C PHE A 51 -0.87 10.98 -14.62
N LYS A 52 -1.25 12.00 -15.39
CA LYS A 52 -0.73 13.37 -15.23
C LYS A 52 -1.06 13.94 -13.85
N LEU A 53 -2.28 13.71 -13.37
CA LEU A 53 -2.68 14.08 -12.00
C LEU A 53 -1.71 13.43 -11.00
N LEU A 54 -1.47 12.12 -11.08
CA LEU A 54 -0.59 11.39 -10.15
C LEU A 54 0.89 11.83 -10.16
N GLU A 55 1.34 12.68 -11.09
CA GLU A 55 2.69 13.26 -11.07
C GLU A 55 2.96 14.10 -9.80
N TYR A 56 1.92 14.56 -9.11
CA TYR A 56 2.05 15.33 -7.87
C TYR A 56 2.49 14.49 -6.65
N LEU A 57 2.32 13.16 -6.71
CA LEU A 57 2.50 12.24 -5.59
C LEU A 57 3.86 12.31 -4.88
N PRO A 58 5.01 12.58 -5.52
CA PRO A 58 6.29 12.74 -4.83
C PRO A 58 6.30 13.87 -3.77
N LYS A 59 5.30 14.76 -3.77
CA LYS A 59 5.09 15.82 -2.78
C LYS A 59 4.06 15.45 -1.71
N GLU A 60 3.29 14.37 -1.89
CA GLU A 60 2.23 13.95 -0.98
C GLU A 60 2.80 13.26 0.26
N LYS A 61 2.35 13.71 1.43
CA LYS A 61 2.80 13.20 2.73
C LYS A 61 1.72 12.41 3.47
N GLU A 62 0.45 12.71 3.19
CA GLU A 62 -0.68 12.20 3.96
C GLU A 62 -0.99 10.74 3.59
N SER A 63 -0.96 9.86 4.58
CA SER A 63 -1.24 8.41 4.42
C SER A 63 -2.61 8.15 3.79
N SER A 64 -3.63 8.91 4.21
CA SER A 64 -4.99 8.80 3.68
C SER A 64 -5.06 9.04 2.18
N VAL A 65 -4.31 10.01 1.67
CA VAL A 65 -4.29 10.33 0.25
C VAL A 65 -3.58 9.23 -0.55
N TRP A 66 -2.47 8.72 -0.03
CA TRP A 66 -1.81 7.54 -0.60
C TRP A 66 -2.69 6.29 -0.58
N GLU A 67 -3.59 6.16 0.40
CA GLU A 67 -4.56 5.06 0.46
C GLU A 67 -5.58 5.13 -0.69
N ALA A 68 -6.04 6.33 -1.06
CA ALA A 68 -6.88 6.51 -2.26
C ALA A 68 -6.14 6.09 -3.54
N VAL A 69 -4.87 6.47 -3.66
CA VAL A 69 -4.02 6.06 -4.78
C VAL A 69 -3.89 4.55 -4.82
N ARG A 70 -3.50 3.93 -3.70
CA ARG A 70 -3.33 2.48 -3.57
C ARG A 70 -4.57 1.73 -4.04
N GLY A 71 -5.74 2.07 -3.50
CA GLY A 71 -7.00 1.43 -3.88
C GLY A 71 -7.36 1.62 -5.36
N GLY A 72 -7.13 2.79 -5.92
CA GLY A 72 -7.34 3.05 -7.34
C GLY A 72 -6.41 2.22 -8.25
N LEU A 73 -5.12 2.13 -7.91
CA LEU A 73 -4.16 1.32 -8.66
C LEU A 73 -4.45 -0.19 -8.57
N GLU A 74 -4.83 -0.69 -7.39
CA GLU A 74 -5.24 -2.09 -7.22
C GLU A 74 -6.45 -2.42 -8.09
N THR A 75 -7.46 -1.54 -8.08
CA THR A 75 -8.65 -1.70 -8.91
C THR A 75 -8.28 -1.82 -10.38
N ILE A 76 -7.39 -0.95 -10.89
CA ILE A 76 -6.91 -1.04 -12.29
C ILE A 76 -6.25 -2.40 -12.57
N VAL A 77 -5.35 -2.85 -11.68
CA VAL A 77 -4.64 -4.12 -11.87
C VAL A 77 -5.59 -5.33 -11.88
N ASP A 78 -6.60 -5.30 -11.01
CA ASP A 78 -7.55 -6.41 -10.85
C ASP A 78 -8.51 -6.54 -12.07
N HIS A 79 -8.68 -5.49 -12.89
CA HIS A 79 -9.42 -5.54 -14.15
C HIS A 79 -8.69 -6.30 -15.28
N PHE A 80 -7.36 -6.43 -15.21
CA PHE A 80 -6.61 -7.15 -16.24
C PHE A 80 -6.78 -8.67 -16.06
N VAL A 81 -7.50 -9.29 -17.00
CA VAL A 81 -7.69 -10.75 -17.04
C VAL A 81 -6.46 -11.46 -17.59
N ASP A 82 -5.79 -10.87 -18.58
CA ASP A 82 -4.57 -11.43 -19.19
C ASP A 82 -3.37 -11.35 -18.25
N GLU A 83 -2.55 -12.40 -18.21
CA GLU A 83 -1.40 -12.48 -17.31
C GLU A 83 -0.25 -11.54 -17.71
N LEU A 84 0.00 -11.36 -19.00
CA LEU A 84 1.07 -10.49 -19.50
C LEU A 84 0.70 -9.03 -19.27
N ASP A 85 -0.52 -8.62 -19.63
CA ASP A 85 -0.99 -7.26 -19.42
C ASP A 85 -1.04 -6.91 -17.94
N ARG A 86 -1.54 -7.83 -17.10
CA ARG A 86 -1.52 -7.67 -15.65
C ARG A 86 -0.11 -7.57 -15.10
N LYS A 87 0.86 -8.30 -15.65
CA LYS A 87 2.28 -8.19 -15.26
C LYS A 87 2.83 -6.80 -15.58
N TRP A 88 2.55 -6.26 -16.77
CA TRP A 88 2.96 -4.91 -17.15
C TRP A 88 2.30 -3.84 -16.29
N ALA A 89 0.99 -3.98 -16.04
CA ALA A 89 0.24 -3.10 -15.14
C ALA A 89 0.86 -3.09 -13.74
N LYS A 90 1.09 -4.27 -13.14
CA LYS A 90 1.76 -4.40 -11.83
C LYS A 90 3.12 -3.70 -11.80
N GLN A 91 3.96 -3.88 -12.82
CA GLN A 91 5.26 -3.23 -12.90
C GLN A 91 5.15 -1.70 -12.97
N PHE A 92 4.22 -1.19 -13.77
CA PHE A 92 3.98 0.24 -13.86
C PHE A 92 3.45 0.82 -12.54
N MET A 93 2.46 0.16 -11.92
CA MET A 93 1.89 0.61 -10.64
C MET A 93 2.90 0.53 -9.49
N SER A 94 3.78 -0.48 -9.48
CA SER A 94 4.88 -0.57 -8.52
C SER A 94 5.78 0.67 -8.57
N LYS A 95 6.10 1.18 -9.77
CA LYS A 95 6.93 2.39 -9.91
C LYS A 95 6.25 3.63 -9.34
N ILE A 96 4.93 3.75 -9.51
CA ILE A 96 4.16 4.86 -8.93
C ILE A 96 4.20 4.77 -7.40
N MET A 97 3.98 3.58 -6.83
CA MET A 97 4.01 3.40 -5.37
C MET A 97 5.42 3.58 -4.78
N GLU A 98 6.46 3.12 -5.46
CA GLU A 98 7.86 3.32 -5.05
C GLU A 98 8.28 4.81 -5.07
N SER A 99 7.52 5.68 -5.75
CA SER A 99 7.75 7.12 -5.74
C SER A 99 7.37 7.81 -4.42
N LYS A 100 6.65 7.12 -3.53
CA LYS A 100 6.47 7.56 -2.14
C LYS A 100 7.86 7.63 -1.53
N LYS A 101 8.49 8.82 -1.56
CA LYS A 101 9.77 9.05 -0.90
C LYS A 101 9.63 8.49 0.51
N ALA A 102 10.60 7.68 0.90
CA ALA A 102 10.74 7.17 2.24
C ALA A 102 10.94 8.34 3.22
N GLY A 103 9.87 9.09 3.50
CA GLY A 103 9.73 9.95 4.66
C GLY A 103 9.45 9.13 5.91
N SER A 104 9.51 7.81 5.80
CA SER A 104 9.67 6.91 6.92
C SER A 104 11.09 6.37 6.85
N ASP A 105 11.97 6.90 7.70
CA ASP A 105 13.16 6.21 8.21
C ASP A 105 12.77 4.93 9.00
N SER A 106 11.57 4.36 8.80
CA SER A 106 11.32 2.94 9.01
C SER A 106 12.07 2.15 7.93
N ILE A 107 13.40 2.16 8.08
CA ILE A 107 14.16 0.92 8.03
C ILE A 107 13.27 -0.16 8.63
N TYR A 108 12.90 -1.13 7.80
CA TYR A 108 12.25 -2.38 8.17
C TYR A 108 12.71 -2.86 9.55
N VAL A 109 12.02 -2.43 10.59
CA VAL A 109 11.83 -3.25 11.75
C VAL A 109 10.48 -3.89 11.42
N VAL A 110 10.53 -5.07 10.82
CA VAL A 110 9.50 -6.06 11.12
C VAL A 110 9.50 -6.09 12.65
N PRO A 111 8.53 -5.46 13.35
CA PRO A 111 8.55 -5.44 14.80
C PRO A 111 8.56 -6.90 15.18
N ASN A 112 9.64 -7.34 15.84
CA ASN A 112 9.88 -8.65 16.42
C ASN A 112 8.59 -9.51 16.47
N ILE A 113 8.18 -10.09 15.32
CA ILE A 113 6.93 -10.88 15.23
C ILE A 113 7.07 -12.16 16.09
N THR A 114 8.27 -12.41 16.56
CA THR A 114 8.67 -13.52 17.43
C THR A 114 8.09 -13.49 18.83
N GLU A 115 7.70 -12.34 19.41
CA GLU A 115 7.12 -12.35 20.77
C GLU A 115 5.59 -12.43 20.78
N GLU A 116 4.89 -11.75 19.87
CA GLU A 116 3.42 -11.72 19.92
C GLU A 116 2.75 -12.95 19.29
N ILE A 117 3.30 -13.54 18.21
CA ILE A 117 2.66 -14.69 17.56
C ILE A 117 2.87 -16.00 18.34
N SER A 118 3.98 -16.13 19.07
CA SER A 118 4.29 -17.32 19.89
C SER A 118 3.32 -17.46 21.08
N GLU A 119 2.92 -16.34 21.70
CA GLU A 119 1.96 -16.36 22.79
C GLU A 119 0.50 -16.53 22.31
N GLU A 120 0.16 -16.03 21.12
CA GLU A 120 -1.21 -16.06 20.61
C GLU A 120 -1.66 -17.46 20.16
N TRP A 121 -0.75 -18.27 19.63
CA TRP A 121 -1.03 -19.68 19.31
C TRP A 121 -1.08 -20.59 20.54
N SER A 122 -0.44 -20.20 21.64
CA SER A 122 -0.44 -20.93 22.91
C SER A 122 -1.70 -20.70 23.75
N ARG A 123 -2.40 -19.57 23.57
CA ARG A 123 -3.57 -19.18 24.39
C ARG A 123 -4.93 -19.73 23.93
N ARG A 124 -5.03 -20.43 22.78
CA ARG A 124 -6.31 -20.96 22.27
C ARG A 124 -6.82 -22.26 22.93
N LYS A 125 -6.27 -22.66 24.08
CA LYS A 125 -6.84 -23.73 24.92
C LYS A 125 -7.24 -23.18 26.29
N HIS A 126 -8.56 -22.97 26.45
CA HIS A 126 -9.35 -22.71 27.65
C HIS A 126 -9.93 -21.29 27.83
N PRO A 127 -11.27 -21.15 28.04
CA PRO A 127 -11.93 -19.86 28.18
C PRO A 127 -12.15 -19.51 29.67
N LYS A 128 -11.56 -18.42 30.20
CA LYS A 128 -12.06 -17.75 31.43
C LYS A 128 -11.74 -16.25 31.47
N ARG A 129 -12.82 -15.46 31.35
CA ARG A 129 -13.17 -14.16 31.98
C ARG A 129 -12.06 -13.22 32.50
N SER A 130 -12.06 -12.03 31.88
CA SER A 130 -11.72 -10.68 32.37
C SER A 130 -10.36 -10.42 33.04
N LYS A 131 -9.43 -9.86 32.26
CA LYS A 131 -8.70 -8.64 32.64
C LYS A 131 -8.70 -7.66 31.48
N GLU A 132 -9.20 -6.47 31.79
CA GLU A 132 -9.23 -5.26 30.98
C GLU A 132 -7.80 -4.89 30.61
N TYR A 133 -7.42 -5.10 29.34
CA TYR A 133 -6.22 -4.55 28.74
C TYR A 133 -6.67 -3.77 27.51
N THR A 134 -6.51 -2.45 27.61
CA THR A 134 -6.83 -1.48 26.58
C THR A 134 -6.09 -1.82 25.29
N THR A 135 -6.85 -2.24 24.28
CA THR A 135 -6.49 -2.34 22.87
C THR A 135 -6.39 -0.93 22.26
N SER A 136 -5.57 -0.08 22.87
CA SER A 136 -5.22 1.25 22.40
C SER A 136 -3.69 1.22 22.23
N GLU A 137 -3.05 1.36 21.08
CA GLU A 137 -3.39 2.08 19.86
C GLU A 137 -2.58 1.42 18.72
N LEU A 138 -3.22 0.61 17.85
CA LEU A 138 -2.65 0.45 16.50
C LEU A 138 -3.02 1.72 15.76
N SER A 139 -2.09 2.67 15.62
CA SER A 139 -2.38 3.91 14.92
C SER A 139 -2.72 3.62 13.45
N SER A 140 -3.64 4.39 12.86
CA SER A 140 -4.05 4.23 11.45
C SER A 140 -2.86 4.22 10.47
N ASP A 141 -1.76 4.87 10.84
CA ASP A 141 -0.52 4.88 10.05
C ASP A 141 0.16 3.51 10.02
N THR A 142 0.18 2.75 11.12
CA THR A 142 0.75 1.39 11.12
C THR A 142 -0.04 0.42 10.24
N PHE A 143 -1.36 0.56 10.22
CA PHE A 143 -2.23 -0.22 9.33
C PHE A 143 -1.99 0.15 7.86
N PHE A 144 -1.89 1.44 7.56
CA PHE A 144 -1.60 1.94 6.22
C PHE A 144 -0.25 1.40 5.72
N GLU A 145 0.82 1.53 6.50
CA GLU A 145 2.17 1.08 6.10
C GLU A 145 2.19 -0.42 5.80
N ARG A 146 1.49 -1.23 6.60
CA ARG A 146 1.33 -2.66 6.34
C ARG A 146 0.62 -2.92 5.01
N SER A 147 -0.54 -2.31 4.79
CA SER A 147 -1.31 -2.49 3.56
C SER A 147 -0.56 -2.00 2.32
N PHE A 148 0.17 -0.90 2.45
CA PHE A 148 1.02 -0.35 1.41
C PHE A 148 2.14 -1.31 1.02
N LEU A 149 2.82 -1.89 2.02
CA LEU A 149 3.84 -2.92 1.80
C LEU A 149 3.27 -4.18 1.14
N GLU A 150 2.13 -4.68 1.64
CA GLU A 150 1.46 -5.85 1.05
C GLU A 150 1.13 -5.61 -0.44
N THR A 151 0.69 -4.40 -0.79
CA THR A 151 0.39 -4.03 -2.18
C THR A 151 1.65 -3.95 -3.04
N LEU A 152 2.73 -3.33 -2.55
CA LEU A 152 4.04 -3.30 -3.23
C LEU A 152 4.56 -4.72 -3.52
N CYS A 153 4.37 -5.64 -2.57
CA CYS A 153 4.68 -7.05 -2.74
C CYS A 153 3.79 -7.71 -3.79
N LYS A 154 2.48 -7.47 -3.77
CA LYS A 154 1.51 -7.98 -4.77
C LYS A 154 1.86 -7.53 -6.19
N PHE A 155 2.42 -6.32 -6.33
CA PHE A 155 2.88 -5.74 -7.59
C PHE A 155 4.29 -6.21 -8.02
N GLY A 156 4.97 -7.00 -7.19
CA GLY A 156 6.24 -7.63 -7.55
C GLY A 156 7.46 -6.73 -7.34
N SER A 157 7.42 -5.78 -6.39
CA SER A 157 8.60 -5.00 -6.03
C SER A 157 9.72 -5.93 -5.58
N LYS A 158 10.88 -5.87 -6.26
CA LYS A 158 12.05 -6.70 -5.96
C LYS A 158 12.52 -6.57 -4.50
N ARG A 159 12.37 -5.36 -3.94
CA ARG A 159 12.75 -5.04 -2.57
C ARG A 159 11.92 -5.84 -1.56
N CYS A 160 10.64 -6.07 -1.84
CA CYS A 160 9.80 -6.90 -0.99
C CYS A 160 10.25 -8.36 -0.99
N SER A 161 10.39 -8.96 -2.19
CA SER A 161 10.78 -10.37 -2.30
C SER A 161 12.11 -10.66 -1.63
N SER A 162 13.11 -9.78 -1.76
CA SER A 162 14.40 -9.92 -1.08
C SER A 162 14.30 -9.82 0.44
N THR A 163 13.42 -8.96 0.97
CA THR A 163 13.23 -8.82 2.42
C THR A 163 12.58 -10.07 3.01
N PHE A 164 11.48 -10.56 2.42
CA PHE A 164 10.85 -11.80 2.88
C PHE A 164 11.77 -13.00 2.74
N GLN A 165 12.54 -13.06 1.64
CA GLN A 165 13.54 -14.11 1.46
C GLN A 165 14.61 -14.06 2.55
N SER A 166 15.16 -12.88 2.87
CA SER A 166 16.17 -12.78 3.93
C SER A 166 15.63 -13.10 5.33
N VAL A 167 14.38 -12.73 5.63
CA VAL A 167 13.70 -13.12 6.88
C VAL A 167 13.50 -14.63 6.94
N PHE A 168 13.02 -15.24 5.84
CA PHE A 168 12.83 -16.68 5.75
C PHE A 168 14.16 -17.43 5.87
N GLU A 169 15.21 -16.97 5.19
CA GLU A 169 16.54 -17.55 5.25
C GLU A 169 17.10 -17.49 6.68
N LYS A 170 16.97 -16.35 7.36
CA LYS A 170 17.45 -16.15 8.73
C LYS A 170 16.68 -16.96 9.76
N GLN A 171 15.35 -16.99 9.65
CA GLN A 171 14.48 -17.53 10.71
C GLN A 171 14.09 -18.98 10.49
N VAL A 172 14.06 -19.45 9.25
CA VAL A 172 13.63 -20.79 8.88
C VAL A 172 14.80 -21.59 8.33
N HIS A 173 15.41 -21.13 7.23
CA HIS A 173 16.42 -21.92 6.52
C HIS A 173 17.67 -22.16 7.38
N GLY A 174 18.18 -21.12 8.04
CA GLY A 174 19.35 -21.24 8.92
C GLY A 174 19.11 -22.07 10.19
N ARG A 175 17.85 -22.43 10.48
CA ARG A 175 17.47 -23.31 11.60
C ARG A 175 17.08 -24.72 11.16
N CYS A 176 17.03 -25.00 9.86
CA CYS A 176 16.70 -26.32 9.32
C CYS A 176 17.97 -27.10 8.92
N GLY A 177 17.97 -28.41 9.17
CA GLY A 177 18.91 -29.36 8.56
C GLY A 177 18.56 -29.70 7.10
N LEU A 178 19.54 -30.28 6.38
CA LEU A 178 19.33 -30.79 5.02
C LEU A 178 18.21 -31.85 5.00
N GLY A 179 17.15 -31.59 4.23
CA GLY A 179 16.03 -32.53 4.04
C GLY A 179 14.89 -32.38 5.06
N GLU A 180 15.00 -31.47 6.03
CA GLU A 180 13.91 -31.18 6.98
C GLU A 180 12.83 -30.30 6.35
N LYS A 181 11.57 -30.50 6.75
CA LYS A 181 10.48 -29.63 6.32
C LYS A 181 10.54 -28.32 7.10
N ALA A 182 10.41 -27.19 6.40
CA ALA A 182 10.38 -25.85 7.01
C ALA A 182 9.42 -25.72 8.20
N SER A 183 8.26 -26.39 8.14
CA SER A 183 7.25 -26.41 9.21
C SER A 183 7.72 -27.09 10.51
N GLN A 184 8.86 -27.79 10.50
CA GLN A 184 9.42 -28.50 11.65
C GLN A 184 10.56 -27.73 12.32
N CYS A 185 11.12 -26.72 11.65
CA CYS A 185 12.30 -25.99 12.11
C CYS A 185 11.96 -24.67 12.83
N VAL A 186 10.71 -24.22 12.74
CA VAL A 186 10.22 -23.00 13.40
C VAL A 186 9.34 -23.45 14.56
N ARG A 187 9.80 -23.19 15.79
CA ARG A 187 9.02 -23.36 17.03
C ARG A 187 8.57 -22.02 17.54
#